data_AF-A0A3S0WQ51-F1
#
_entry.id   AF-A0A3S0WQ51-F1
#
_cell.length_a   1.000
_cell.length_b   1.000
_cell.length_c   1.000
_cell.angle_alpha   90.00
_cell.angle_beta   90.00
_cell.angle_gamma   90.00
#
_symmetry.space_group_name_H-M   'P 1'
#
loop_
_entity.id
_entity.type
_entity.pdbx_description
1 polymer ?
#
loop_
_entity_poly.entity_id
_entity_poly.type
_entity_poly.pdbx_seq_one_letter_code
_entity_poly.pdbx_strand_id
1 'polypeptide(L)'
;MQGLRELLYSVQSKAGPDFSGVGVLVCDEPENIPIYPLRPLSVPRAHTALDDYLAEISTLSSEFHDGFHVISTQGQLLKVAQYFSPPIVSSATIDYRRRFGGRYLAALFGSALSPVSMAGIASHGFGIALFRDGIEVHFEDTA
;
A
#
# COMPACT_ATOMS: atom_id res chain seq x y z
N MET A 1 -13.77 5.96 1.48
CA MET A 1 -13.81 4.66 0.77
C MET A 1 -13.49 4.80 -0.71
N GLN A 2 -13.93 5.86 -1.40
CA GLN A 2 -13.64 6.08 -2.83
C GLN A 2 -12.16 6.41 -3.13
N GLY A 3 -11.52 7.28 -2.33
CA GLY A 3 -10.19 7.79 -2.65
C GLY A 3 -9.05 6.77 -2.79
N LEU A 4 -8.86 5.84 -1.84
CA LEU A 4 -7.73 4.89 -1.94
C LEU A 4 -7.91 3.89 -3.08
N ARG A 5 -9.14 3.43 -3.31
CA ARG A 5 -9.44 2.51 -4.40
C ARG A 5 -9.11 3.16 -5.74
N GLU A 6 -9.66 4.35 -5.99
CA GLU A 6 -9.42 5.14 -7.20
C GLU A 6 -7.93 5.44 -7.41
N LEU A 7 -7.21 5.79 -6.34
CA LEU A 7 -5.76 5.97 -6.37
C LEU A 7 -5.04 4.72 -6.87
N LEU A 8 -5.36 3.54 -6.31
CA LEU A 8 -4.71 2.28 -6.70
C LEU A 8 -5.03 1.87 -8.14
N TYR A 9 -6.25 2.07 -8.62
CA TYR A 9 -6.57 1.85 -10.04
C TYR A 9 -5.79 2.82 -10.93
N SER A 10 -5.72 4.10 -10.56
CA SER A 10 -4.98 5.08 -11.34
C SER A 10 -3.50 4.70 -11.42
N VAL A 11 -2.87 4.37 -10.28
CA VAL A 11 -1.49 3.87 -10.22
C VAL A 11 -1.29 2.64 -11.11
N GLN A 12 -2.18 1.64 -11.02
CA GLN A 12 -2.09 0.43 -11.82
C GLN A 12 -2.31 0.70 -13.32
N SER A 13 -3.20 1.61 -13.69
CA SER A 13 -3.43 1.99 -15.10
C SER A 13 -2.26 2.77 -15.71
N LYS A 14 -1.50 3.47 -14.88
CA LYS A 14 -0.29 4.23 -15.23
C LYS A 14 0.98 3.38 -15.13
N ALA A 15 0.87 2.19 -14.56
CA ALA A 15 1.98 1.28 -14.37
C ALA A 15 2.48 0.73 -15.71
N GLY A 16 3.80 0.74 -15.90
CA GLY A 16 4.47 0.09 -17.01
C GLY A 16 4.80 -1.39 -16.73
N PRO A 17 5.43 -2.10 -17.68
CA PRO A 17 5.76 -3.52 -17.55
C PRO A 17 6.70 -3.83 -16.37
N ASP A 18 7.47 -2.85 -15.90
CA ASP A 18 8.39 -3.00 -14.78
C ASP A 18 7.74 -2.74 -13.41
N PHE A 19 6.42 -2.63 -13.33
CA PHE A 19 5.71 -2.38 -12.08
C PHE A 19 5.77 -3.59 -11.14
N SER A 20 6.36 -3.38 -9.98
CA SER A 20 6.55 -4.39 -8.92
C SER A 20 5.38 -4.48 -7.94
N GLY A 21 4.40 -3.59 -8.10
CA GLY A 21 3.29 -3.39 -7.16
C GLY A 21 3.54 -2.24 -6.19
N VAL A 22 2.46 -1.73 -5.61
CA VAL A 22 2.44 -0.63 -4.65
C VAL A 22 1.71 -1.08 -3.38
N GLY A 23 2.20 -0.64 -2.22
CA GLY A 23 1.49 -0.74 -0.95
C GLY A 23 1.26 0.66 -0.39
N VAL A 24 0.03 0.95 0.03
CA VAL A 24 -0.35 2.26 0.57
C VAL A 24 -1.06 2.10 1.91
N LEU A 25 -0.64 2.85 2.91
CA LEU A 25 -1.30 2.99 4.20
C LEU A 25 -1.92 4.38 4.29
N VAL A 26 -3.18 4.46 4.73
CA VAL A 26 -3.86 5.71 5.05
C VAL A 26 -3.78 5.93 6.55
N CYS A 27 -2.95 6.86 6.99
CA CYS A 27 -2.64 7.11 8.39
C CYS A 27 -2.14 8.56 8.57
N ASP A 28 -2.77 9.31 9.48
CA ASP A 28 -2.38 10.70 9.77
C ASP A 28 -1.20 10.80 10.74
N GLU A 29 -0.96 9.74 11.52
CA GLU A 29 0.10 9.66 12.54
C GLU A 29 1.03 8.47 12.28
N PRO A 30 1.83 8.50 11.19
CA PRO A 30 2.66 7.37 10.80
C PRO A 30 3.76 7.00 11.81
N GLU A 31 4.07 7.89 12.76
CA GLU A 31 5.00 7.65 13.87
C GLU A 31 4.45 6.64 14.88
N ASN A 32 3.13 6.39 14.87
CA ASN A 32 2.43 5.50 15.80
C ASN A 32 2.16 4.11 15.23
N ILE A 33 2.75 3.76 14.08
CA ILE A 33 2.63 2.44 13.45
C ILE A 33 4.02 1.80 13.25
N PRO A 34 4.12 0.44 13.18
CA PRO A 34 5.40 -0.26 13.11
C PRO A 34 6.03 -0.18 11.72
N ILE A 35 6.54 0.99 11.38
CA ILE A 35 7.24 1.28 10.13
C ILE A 35 8.70 1.65 10.35
N TYR A 36 9.54 1.35 9.36
CA TYR A 36 10.95 1.76 9.35
C TYR A 36 11.37 2.15 7.92
N PRO A 37 12.09 3.26 7.72
CA PRO A 37 12.50 3.66 6.37
C PRO A 37 13.49 2.66 5.76
N LEU A 38 13.17 2.13 4.59
CA LEU A 38 14.09 1.25 3.84
C LEU A 38 15.22 2.04 3.17
N ARG A 39 15.08 3.36 3.05
CA ARG A 39 16.05 4.26 2.42
C ARG A 39 16.35 5.48 3.29
N PRO A 40 17.62 5.94 3.34
CA PRO A 40 18.00 7.12 4.13
C PRO A 40 17.27 8.40 3.71
N LEU A 41 16.92 8.52 2.43
CA LEU A 41 16.21 9.66 1.84
C LEU A 41 14.78 9.24 1.48
N SER A 42 13.97 8.90 2.48
CA SER A 42 12.57 8.49 2.30
C SER A 42 11.57 9.66 2.43
N VAL A 43 12.07 10.89 2.24
CA VAL A 43 11.23 12.08 2.16
C VAL A 43 10.56 12.11 0.77
N PRO A 44 9.23 12.24 0.70
CA PRO A 44 8.53 12.39 -0.57
C PRO A 44 9.10 13.57 -1.37
N ARG A 45 9.41 13.36 -2.64
CA ARG A 45 9.75 14.47 -3.54
C ARG A 45 8.48 15.27 -3.88
N ALA A 46 8.66 16.53 -4.26
CA ALA A 46 7.57 17.33 -4.79
C ALA A 46 6.99 16.65 -6.04
N HIS A 47 5.67 16.55 -6.10
CA HIS A 47 4.93 15.90 -7.18
C HIS A 47 3.64 16.67 -7.44
N THR A 48 3.18 16.64 -8.69
CA THR A 48 1.93 17.31 -9.10
C THR A 48 0.72 16.40 -8.94
N ALA A 49 0.91 15.09 -9.13
CA ALA A 49 -0.13 14.08 -9.04
C ALA A 49 0.42 12.87 -8.28
N LEU A 50 -0.31 12.45 -7.25
CA LEU A 50 0.12 11.39 -6.33
C LEU A 50 0.19 10.02 -7.02
N ASP A 51 -0.78 9.73 -7.87
CA ASP A 51 -0.87 8.48 -8.62
C ASP A 51 0.27 8.33 -9.64
N ASP A 52 0.63 9.39 -10.37
CA ASP A 52 1.80 9.40 -11.26
C ASP A 52 3.08 9.09 -10.48
N TYR A 53 3.26 9.77 -9.35
CA TYR A 53 4.46 9.59 -8.53
C TYR A 53 4.54 8.19 -7.92
N LEU A 54 3.42 7.66 -7.40
CA LEU A 54 3.37 6.30 -6.87
C LEU A 54 3.63 5.25 -7.97
N ALA A 55 3.12 5.46 -9.19
CA ALA A 55 3.38 4.56 -10.32
C ALA A 55 4.87 4.56 -10.70
N GLU A 56 5.49 5.75 -10.79
CA GLU A 56 6.93 5.91 -11.08
C GLU A 56 7.80 5.15 -10.07
N ILE A 57 7.56 5.38 -8.77
CA ILE A 57 8.41 4.83 -7.71
C ILE A 57 8.16 3.36 -7.43
N SER A 58 7.09 2.77 -7.95
CA SER A 58 6.73 1.34 -7.78
C SER A 58 7.33 0.42 -8.85
N THR A 59 8.26 0.92 -9.65
CA THR A 59 8.97 0.16 -10.70
C THR A 59 10.19 -0.59 -10.14
N LEU A 60 10.55 -1.74 -10.71
CA LEU A 60 11.70 -2.54 -10.27
C LEU A 60 13.04 -1.76 -10.29
N SER A 61 13.16 -0.75 -11.15
CA SER A 61 14.33 0.13 -11.23
C SER A 61 14.39 1.20 -10.14
N SER A 62 13.27 1.51 -9.50
CA SER A 62 13.19 2.53 -8.44
C SER A 62 13.74 1.97 -7.13
N GLU A 63 14.56 2.74 -6.41
CA GLU A 63 15.01 2.34 -5.08
C GLU A 63 13.87 2.30 -4.04
N PHE A 64 12.73 2.90 -4.35
CA PHE A 64 11.58 3.09 -3.46
C PHE A 64 10.43 2.10 -3.70
N HIS A 65 10.60 1.11 -4.58
CA HIS A 65 9.53 0.19 -4.99
C HIS A 65 9.12 -0.83 -3.91
N ASP A 66 9.98 -1.02 -2.90
CA ASP A 66 9.77 -1.99 -1.84
C ASP A 66 9.12 -1.36 -0.60
N GLY A 67 8.32 -2.16 0.10
CA GLY A 67 7.58 -1.74 1.28
C GLY A 67 6.26 -1.03 0.97
N PHE A 68 5.92 -0.07 1.84
CA PHE A 68 4.68 0.71 1.81
C PHE A 68 4.98 2.21 1.77
N HIS A 69 4.08 2.95 1.15
CA HIS A 69 3.99 4.40 1.22
C HIS A 69 2.86 4.79 2.17
N VAL A 70 3.00 5.91 2.87
CA VAL A 70 2.00 6.37 3.83
C VAL A 70 1.42 7.69 3.35
N ILE A 71 0.09 7.75 3.25
CA ILE A 71 -0.65 8.95 2.90
C ILE A 71 -1.57 9.35 4.06
N SER A 72 -1.83 10.64 4.20
CA SER A 72 -2.83 11.16 5.14
C SER A 72 -4.25 10.87 4.64
N THR A 73 -5.24 11.04 5.52
CA THR A 73 -6.67 10.94 5.15
C THR A 73 -7.10 12.00 4.14
N GLN A 74 -6.35 13.09 4.01
CA GLN A 74 -6.51 14.14 3.00
C GLN A 74 -5.72 13.86 1.71
N GLY A 75 -5.05 12.71 1.60
CA GLY A 75 -4.30 12.31 0.40
C GLY A 75 -2.91 12.94 0.28
N GLN A 76 -2.35 13.50 1.35
CA GLN A 76 -0.98 13.99 1.34
C GLN A 76 0.00 12.84 1.53
N LEU A 77 1.05 12.76 0.71
CA LEU A 77 2.10 11.74 0.87
C LEU A 77 3.03 12.11 2.03
N LEU A 78 3.07 11.27 3.06
CA LEU A 78 3.82 11.52 4.30
C LEU A 78 5.15 10.78 4.34
N LYS A 79 5.20 9.52 3.89
CA LYS A 79 6.41 8.69 3.87
C LYS A 79 6.43 7.78 2.64
N VAL A 80 7.61 7.47 2.13
CA VAL A 80 7.81 6.50 1.02
C VAL A 80 8.77 5.38 1.40
N ALA A 81 8.60 4.20 0.80
CA ALA A 81 9.50 3.06 0.96
C ALA A 81 9.72 2.66 2.43
N GLN A 82 8.63 2.43 3.14
CA GLN A 82 8.62 2.01 4.53
C GLN A 82 8.53 0.49 4.62
N TYR A 83 9.48 -0.12 5.33
CA TYR A 83 9.29 -1.47 5.86
C TYR A 83 8.12 -1.40 6.82
N PHE A 84 7.13 -2.28 6.64
CA PHE A 84 5.94 -2.31 7.49
C PHE A 84 5.74 -3.72 8.01
N SER A 85 5.79 -3.87 9.33
CA SER A 85 5.72 -5.18 10.00
C SER A 85 4.70 -5.14 11.13
N PRO A 86 3.40 -5.14 10.80
CA PRO A 86 2.34 -5.16 11.81
C PRO A 86 2.33 -6.47 12.61
N PRO A 87 1.84 -6.45 13.87
CA PRO A 87 1.56 -7.66 14.62
C PRO A 87 0.60 -8.60 13.87
N ILE A 88 0.77 -9.91 14.07
CA ILE A 88 -0.13 -10.90 13.47
C ILE A 88 -1.52 -10.79 14.09
N VAL A 89 -2.55 -10.72 13.24
CA VAL A 89 -3.96 -10.74 13.67
C VAL A 89 -4.49 -12.17 13.52
N SER A 90 -4.56 -12.92 14.62
CA SER A 90 -4.96 -14.34 14.62
C SER A 90 -6.41 -14.58 14.18
N SER A 91 -7.27 -13.58 14.29
CA SER A 91 -8.67 -13.61 13.84
C SER A 91 -8.86 -13.25 12.37
N ALA A 92 -7.78 -12.86 11.65
CA ALA A 92 -7.88 -12.47 10.26
C ALA A 92 -8.29 -13.67 9.39
N THR A 93 -9.20 -13.43 8.45
CA THR A 93 -9.69 -14.44 7.52
C THR A 93 -9.04 -14.23 6.16
N ILE A 94 -8.50 -15.30 5.56
CA ILE A 94 -7.81 -15.27 4.26
C ILE A 94 -8.46 -16.29 3.33
N ASP A 95 -8.73 -15.88 2.09
CA ASP A 95 -9.17 -16.79 1.04
C ASP A 95 -7.97 -17.49 0.38
N TYR A 96 -7.63 -18.69 0.86
CA TYR A 96 -6.52 -19.50 0.36
C TYR A 96 -6.70 -20.04 -1.06
N ARG A 97 -7.86 -19.83 -1.70
CA ARG A 97 -8.04 -20.19 -3.12
C ARG A 97 -7.36 -19.19 -4.05
N ARG A 98 -7.00 -18.01 -3.55
CA ARG A 98 -6.33 -16.94 -4.30
C ARG A 98 -4.84 -16.94 -4.01
N ARG A 99 -4.06 -16.38 -4.94
CA ARG A 99 -2.65 -16.14 -4.69
C ARG A 99 -2.50 -14.81 -3.93
N PHE A 100 -1.67 -14.82 -2.89
CA PHE A 100 -1.32 -13.62 -2.14
C PHE A 100 0.13 -13.74 -1.65
N GLY A 101 0.72 -12.63 -1.20
CA GLY A 101 2.10 -12.58 -0.73
C GLY A 101 2.26 -11.76 0.55
N GLY A 102 3.51 -11.51 0.96
CA GLY A 102 3.82 -10.79 2.20
C GLY A 102 3.19 -9.41 2.29
N ARG A 103 3.15 -8.65 1.17
CA ARG A 103 2.52 -7.32 1.12
C ARG A 103 1.01 -7.37 1.41
N TYR A 104 0.32 -8.43 0.96
CA TYR A 104 -1.09 -8.65 1.26
C TYR A 104 -1.30 -8.86 2.77
N LEU A 105 -0.51 -9.74 3.40
CA LEU A 105 -0.64 -10.00 4.84
C LEU A 105 -0.28 -8.78 5.69
N ALA A 106 0.76 -8.04 5.31
CA ALA A 106 1.11 -6.79 5.97
C ALA A 106 -0.02 -5.76 5.86
N ALA A 107 -0.65 -5.60 4.69
CA ALA A 107 -1.79 -4.70 4.55
C ALA A 107 -3.01 -5.15 5.38
N LEU A 108 -3.34 -6.44 5.35
CA LEU A 108 -4.45 -7.02 6.12
C LEU A 108 -4.27 -6.80 7.62
N PHE A 109 -3.15 -7.26 8.19
CA PHE A 109 -2.87 -7.12 9.62
C PHE A 109 -2.69 -5.66 10.02
N GLY A 110 -2.01 -4.89 9.18
CA GLY A 110 -1.77 -3.46 9.41
C GLY A 110 -3.05 -2.64 9.48
N SER A 111 -4.05 -3.00 8.68
CA SER A 111 -5.36 -2.34 8.70
C SER A 111 -6.14 -2.54 10.00
N ALA A 112 -5.72 -3.47 10.87
CA ALA A 112 -6.32 -3.67 12.19
C ALA A 112 -5.74 -2.71 13.26
N LEU A 113 -4.67 -1.98 12.95
CA LEU A 113 -4.08 -1.00 13.86
C LEU A 113 -4.96 0.26 13.90
N SER A 114 -5.36 0.70 15.10
CA SER A 114 -6.22 1.88 15.27
C SER A 114 -5.77 3.15 14.52
N PRO A 115 -4.45 3.46 14.39
CA PRO A 115 -4.01 4.63 13.62
C PRO A 115 -4.15 4.47 12.09
N VAL A 116 -4.31 3.25 11.58
CA VAL A 116 -4.44 2.96 10.14
C VAL A 116 -5.92 2.99 9.76
N SER A 117 -6.34 4.02 9.03
CA SER A 117 -7.72 4.15 8.54
C SER A 117 -8.05 3.11 7.45
N MET A 118 -7.05 2.77 6.64
CA MET A 118 -7.16 1.81 5.55
C MET A 118 -5.76 1.40 5.07
N ALA A 119 -5.63 0.17 4.59
CA ALA A 119 -4.47 -0.27 3.83
C ALA A 119 -4.91 -0.77 2.46
N GLY A 120 -4.07 -0.62 1.45
CA GLY A 120 -4.37 -1.10 0.12
C GLY A 120 -3.12 -1.48 -0.64
N ILE A 121 -3.28 -2.42 -1.57
CA ILE A 121 -2.21 -2.90 -2.43
C ILE A 121 -2.70 -2.98 -3.87
N ALA A 122 -1.79 -2.78 -4.82
CA ALA A 122 -2.00 -3.15 -6.21
C ALA A 122 -0.75 -3.86 -6.74
N SER A 123 -0.93 -4.90 -7.55
CA SER A 123 0.18 -5.61 -8.19
C SER A 123 -0.25 -6.21 -9.53
N HIS A 124 0.70 -6.46 -10.43
CA HIS A 124 0.40 -7.04 -11.75
C HIS A 124 -0.09 -8.50 -11.72
N GLY A 125 0.07 -9.21 -10.59
CA GLY A 125 -0.23 -10.65 -10.50
C GLY A 125 -1.16 -11.08 -9.37
N PHE A 126 -1.58 -10.15 -8.50
CA PHE A 126 -2.54 -10.41 -7.42
C PHE A 126 -3.69 -9.40 -7.40
N GLY A 127 -3.77 -8.51 -8.39
CA GLY A 127 -4.83 -7.52 -8.46
C GLY A 127 -4.72 -6.39 -7.44
N ILE A 128 -5.87 -5.77 -7.15
CA ILE A 128 -6.06 -4.71 -6.16
C ILE A 128 -6.80 -5.27 -4.96
N ALA A 129 -6.28 -5.03 -3.76
CA ALA A 129 -6.95 -5.39 -2.51
C ALA A 129 -6.96 -4.21 -1.54
N LEU A 130 -8.08 -4.04 -0.83
CA LEU A 130 -8.23 -3.03 0.22
C LEU A 130 -8.66 -3.67 1.53
N PHE A 131 -8.11 -3.15 2.61
CA PHE A 131 -8.31 -3.66 3.96
C PHE A 131 -8.66 -2.55 4.93
N ARG A 132 -9.57 -2.85 5.84
CA ARG A 132 -9.98 -1.97 6.93
C ARG A 132 -10.34 -2.82 8.14
N ASP A 133 -9.96 -2.37 9.32
CA ASP A 133 -10.29 -3.02 10.59
C ASP A 133 -9.89 -4.51 10.62
N GLY A 134 -8.80 -4.88 9.91
CA GLY A 134 -8.33 -6.26 9.81
C GLY A 134 -9.13 -7.15 8.85
N ILE A 135 -9.94 -6.57 7.95
CA ILE A 135 -10.83 -7.28 7.03
C ILE A 135 -10.56 -6.86 5.59
N GLU A 136 -10.54 -7.81 4.65
CA GLU A 136 -10.59 -7.52 3.22
C GLU A 136 -11.98 -6.95 2.86
N VAL A 137 -12.03 -5.67 2.49
CA VAL A 137 -13.29 -4.99 2.11
C VAL A 137 -13.47 -4.91 0.59
N HIS A 138 -12.41 -5.15 -0.17
CA HIS A 138 -12.44 -5.19 -1.63
C HIS A 138 -11.28 -6.03 -2.16
N PHE A 139 -11.56 -6.78 -3.21
CA PHE A 139 -10.57 -7.49 -4.02
C PHE A 139 -11.02 -7.49 -5.48
N GLU A 140 -10.10 -7.18 -6.39
CA GLU A 140 -10.29 -7.32 -7.82
C GLU A 140 -9.05 -7.97 -8.42
N ASP A 141 -9.24 -9.11 -9.10
CA ASP A 141 -8.13 -9.83 -9.74
C ASP A 141 -7.70 -9.13 -11.04
N THR A 142 -6.42 -9.24 -11.37
CA THR A 142 -5.92 -8.91 -12.70
C THR A 142 -6.26 -10.07 -13.64
N ALA A 143 -7.32 -9.89 -14.45
CA ALA A 143 -7.72 -10.84 -15.49
C ALA A 143 -6.61 -11.08 -16.53
#